data_AF-A0A485AHN0-F1
#
_entry.id   AF-A0A485AHN0-F1
#
_cell.length_a   1.000
_cell.length_b   1.000
_cell.length_c   1.000
_cell.angle_alpha   90.00
_cell.angle_beta   90.00
_cell.angle_gamma   90.00
#
_symmetry.space_group_name_H-M   'P 1'
#
loop_
_entity.id
_entity.type
_entity.pdbx_description
1 polymer ?
#
loop_
_entity_poly.entity_id
_entity_poly.type
_entity_poly.pdbx_seq_one_letter_code
_entity_poly.pdbx_strand_id
1 'polypeptide(L)'
;MVHCFNGMTGLHHREPGMVGAGLTDPRAWLELIADGHHVHPAAMKLCCSCAKERVVLITDAMQAAGMPDGQYTLCGEQVEMRGGIVRTASGGLAGSTLSVDAAVRNMVELTGVSPAEAIHMASLHPARLLGIDGQLGSLKVG
;
A
#
# COMPACT_ATOMS: atom_id res chain seq x y z
N MET A 1 0.04 10.46 -2.61
CA MET A 1 1.24 10.20 -1.79
C MET A 1 1.60 8.75 -2.02
N VAL A 2 2.80 8.52 -2.54
CA VAL A 2 3.26 7.18 -2.94
C VAL A 2 3.63 6.37 -1.70
N HIS A 3 3.21 5.10 -1.66
CA HIS A 3 3.45 4.12 -0.59
C HIS A 3 3.60 4.72 0.83
N CYS A 4 2.52 5.29 1.37
CA CYS A 4 2.44 5.95 2.68
C CYS A 4 3.29 5.25 3.75
N PHE A 5 4.01 6.05 4.56
CA PHE A 5 5.02 5.65 5.55
C PHE A 5 6.40 5.24 5.01
N ASN A 6 6.50 4.81 3.75
CA ASN A 6 7.75 4.30 3.18
C ASN A 6 8.54 5.41 2.49
N GLY A 7 9.84 5.53 2.80
CA GLY A 7 10.74 6.50 2.15
C GLY A 7 10.41 7.98 2.42
N MET A 8 9.76 8.30 3.54
CA MET A 8 9.28 9.66 3.84
C MET A 8 9.44 10.03 5.33
N THR A 9 9.29 11.31 5.67
CA THR A 9 9.29 11.76 7.07
C THR A 9 8.06 11.24 7.81
N GLY A 10 8.31 10.57 8.93
CA GLY A 10 7.27 9.97 9.77
C GLY A 10 6.40 10.99 10.51
N LEU A 11 5.37 10.49 11.19
CA LEU A 11 4.48 11.30 12.01
C LEU A 11 5.11 11.60 13.37
N HIS A 12 5.36 12.87 13.66
CA HIS A 12 5.71 13.35 14.99
C HIS A 12 4.77 14.48 15.43
N HIS A 13 4.32 14.48 16.69
CA HIS A 13 3.27 15.39 17.17
C HIS A 13 3.64 16.90 17.09
N ARG A 14 4.93 17.25 17.13
CA ARG A 14 5.42 18.64 16.95
C ARG A 14 5.83 18.99 15.51
N GLU A 15 6.04 17.96 14.69
CA GLU A 15 6.50 18.10 13.31
C GLU A 15 5.87 16.95 12.51
N PRO A 16 4.64 17.12 12.01
CA PRO A 16 3.84 15.99 11.51
C PRO A 16 4.44 15.29 10.29
N GLY A 17 5.39 15.90 9.60
CA GLY A 17 6.07 15.32 8.44
C GLY A 17 5.13 15.05 7.27
N MET A 18 5.62 14.27 6.31
CA MET A 18 4.86 13.90 5.12
C MET A 18 3.69 12.96 5.47
N VAL A 19 3.91 12.03 6.41
CA VAL A 19 2.84 11.14 6.89
C VAL A 19 1.70 11.95 7.52
N GLY A 20 2.00 12.87 8.43
CA GLY A 20 0.98 13.70 9.06
C GLY A 20 0.24 14.56 8.06
N ALA A 21 0.96 15.22 7.14
CA ALA A 21 0.35 16.00 6.06
C ALA A 21 -0.59 15.14 5.21
N GLY A 22 -0.17 13.94 4.80
CA GLY A 22 -0.98 13.01 4.02
C GLY A 22 -2.24 12.54 4.76
N LEU A 23 -2.13 12.25 6.06
CA LEU A 23 -3.27 11.81 6.88
C LEU A 23 -4.30 12.93 7.07
N THR A 24 -3.87 14.19 7.17
CA THR A 24 -4.76 15.32 7.48
C THR A 24 -5.25 16.13 6.28
N ASP A 25 -4.52 16.15 5.15
CA ASP A 25 -4.95 16.89 3.96
C ASP A 25 -6.02 16.10 3.18
N PRO A 26 -7.27 16.59 3.05
CA PRO A 26 -8.35 15.87 2.39
C PRO A 26 -8.13 15.71 0.88
N ARG A 27 -7.19 16.45 0.28
CA ARG A 27 -6.85 16.35 -1.15
C ARG A 27 -5.85 15.23 -1.42
N ALA A 28 -5.15 14.76 -0.40
CA ALA A 28 -4.13 13.73 -0.54
C ALA A 28 -4.76 12.33 -0.59
N TRP A 29 -4.50 11.61 -1.68
CA TRP A 29 -4.69 10.16 -1.75
C TRP A 29 -3.45 9.45 -1.19
N LEU A 30 -3.66 8.35 -0.48
CA LEU A 30 -2.61 7.63 0.24
C LEU A 30 -2.52 6.23 -0.32
N GLU A 31 -1.47 5.97 -1.09
CA GLU A 31 -1.16 4.61 -1.52
C GLU A 31 -0.64 3.81 -0.32
N LEU A 32 -1.04 2.55 -0.18
CA LEU A 32 -0.69 1.70 0.94
C LEU A 32 -0.31 0.30 0.46
N ILE A 33 0.88 -0.16 0.84
CA ILE A 33 1.34 -1.53 0.66
C ILE A 33 0.90 -2.33 1.88
N ALA A 34 -0.14 -3.16 1.74
CA ALA A 34 -0.78 -3.88 2.85
C ALA A 34 -0.26 -5.32 2.98
N ASP A 35 1.05 -5.51 3.14
CA ASP A 35 1.68 -6.84 3.32
C ASP A 35 2.06 -7.18 4.77
N GLY A 36 1.91 -6.21 5.68
CA GLY A 36 2.22 -6.38 7.10
C GLY A 36 3.70 -6.21 7.47
N HIS A 37 4.59 -6.01 6.50
CA HIS A 37 6.02 -5.80 6.74
C HIS A 37 6.52 -4.43 6.26
N HIS A 38 5.94 -3.84 5.21
CA HIS A 38 6.17 -2.44 4.85
C HIS A 38 5.52 -1.51 5.87
N VAL A 39 4.31 -1.86 6.30
CA VAL A 39 3.54 -1.08 7.25
C VAL A 39 3.01 -2.00 8.34
N HIS A 40 3.21 -1.62 9.61
CA HIS A 40 2.65 -2.37 10.73
C HIS A 40 1.11 -2.29 10.71
N PRO A 41 0.35 -3.36 11.03
CA PRO A 41 -1.12 -3.34 11.01
C PRO A 41 -1.78 -2.17 11.75
N ALA A 42 -1.21 -1.76 12.90
CA ALA A 42 -1.70 -0.59 13.63
C ALA A 42 -1.57 0.73 12.85
N ALA A 43 -0.50 0.88 12.05
CA ALA A 43 -0.31 2.06 11.19
C ALA A 43 -1.23 2.02 9.96
N MET A 44 -1.50 0.84 9.40
CA MET A 44 -2.54 0.68 8.38
C MET A 44 -3.91 1.10 8.92
N LYS A 45 -4.26 0.63 10.12
CA LYS A 45 -5.52 0.99 10.80
C LYS A 45 -5.61 2.50 11.08
N LEU A 46 -4.52 3.12 11.50
CA LEU A 46 -4.44 4.58 11.67
C LEU A 46 -4.72 5.29 10.34
N CYS A 47 -4.07 4.86 9.25
CA CYS A 47 -4.29 5.41 7.91
C CYS A 47 -5.76 5.35 7.50
N CYS A 48 -6.41 4.18 7.65
CA CYS A 48 -7.83 4.03 7.36
C CYS A 48 -8.72 4.87 8.29
N SER A 49 -8.35 5.02 9.56
CA SER A 49 -9.14 5.83 10.51
C SER A 49 -9.13 7.32 10.15
N CYS A 50 -8.04 7.82 9.58
CA CYS A 50 -7.92 9.24 9.19
C CYS A 50 -8.35 9.51 7.74
N ALA A 51 -8.24 8.52 6.86
CA ALA A 51 -8.29 8.74 5.42
C ALA A 51 -9.05 7.65 4.65
N LYS A 52 -9.99 6.94 5.27
CA LYS A 52 -10.68 5.76 4.70
C LYS A 52 -11.05 5.88 3.21
N GLU A 53 -11.71 6.97 2.83
CA GLU A 53 -12.21 7.22 1.46
C GLU A 53 -11.11 7.62 0.46
N ARG A 54 -9.86 7.76 0.92
CA ARG A 54 -8.69 8.23 0.16
C ARG A 54 -7.52 7.23 0.15
N VAL A 55 -7.69 6.07 0.80
CA VAL A 55 -6.67 5.01 0.81
C VAL A 55 -6.75 4.22 -0.50
N VAL A 56 -5.61 4.07 -1.17
CA VAL A 56 -5.47 3.27 -2.39
C VAL A 56 -4.54 2.10 -2.09
N LEU A 57 -5.01 0.87 -2.25
CA LEU A 57 -4.13 -0.29 -2.13
C LEU A 57 -3.26 -0.40 -3.37
N ILE A 58 -1.95 -0.45 -3.14
CA ILE A 58 -0.96 -0.75 -4.17
C ILE A 58 -0.17 -1.98 -3.74
N THR A 59 0.48 -2.64 -4.70
CA THR A 59 1.38 -3.73 -4.39
C THR A 59 2.82 -3.26 -4.21
N ASP A 60 3.24 -2.26 -5.00
CA ASP A 60 4.67 -1.95 -5.23
C ASP A 60 5.47 -3.22 -5.61
N ALA A 61 4.80 -4.13 -6.32
CA ALA A 61 5.35 -5.43 -6.64
C ALA A 61 6.53 -5.29 -7.62
N MET A 62 7.61 -6.01 -7.35
CA MET A 62 8.76 -6.11 -8.23
C MET A 62 8.83 -7.50 -8.91
N GLN A 63 9.80 -7.72 -9.81
CA GLN A 63 9.89 -8.92 -10.65
C GLN A 63 9.90 -10.27 -9.90
N ALA A 64 10.20 -10.29 -8.60
CA ALA A 64 10.15 -11.48 -7.75
C ALA A 64 8.71 -11.85 -7.33
N ALA A 65 7.71 -11.01 -7.59
CA ALA A 65 6.32 -11.31 -7.27
C ALA A 65 5.84 -12.57 -8.02
N GLY A 66 5.41 -13.59 -7.26
CA GLY A 66 5.01 -14.89 -7.80
C GLY A 66 6.17 -15.83 -8.16
N MET A 67 7.41 -15.46 -7.86
CA MET A 67 8.61 -16.26 -8.11
C MET A 67 9.11 -16.94 -6.82
N PRO A 68 9.97 -17.97 -6.90
CA PRO A 68 10.58 -18.59 -5.71
C PRO A 68 11.64 -17.69 -5.05
N ASP A 69 11.94 -17.92 -3.78
CA ASP A 69 13.02 -17.22 -3.06
C ASP A 69 14.35 -17.31 -3.82
N GLY A 70 15.13 -16.22 -3.80
CA GLY A 70 16.35 -16.12 -4.58
C GLY A 70 16.87 -14.70 -4.76
N GLN A 71 17.86 -14.54 -5.64
CA GLN A 71 18.47 -13.26 -5.98
C GLN A 71 17.78 -12.66 -7.21
N TYR A 72 17.49 -11.36 -7.14
CA TYR A 72 16.87 -10.58 -8.20
C TYR A 72 17.58 -9.23 -8.36
N THR A 73 17.11 -8.42 -9.30
CA THR A 73 17.61 -7.06 -9.51
C THR A 73 16.46 -6.05 -9.43
N LEU A 74 16.66 -4.92 -8.78
CA LEU A 74 15.71 -3.81 -8.80
C LEU A 74 16.48 -2.53 -9.13
N CYS A 75 16.11 -1.85 -10.22
CA CYS A 75 16.79 -0.63 -10.67
C CYS A 75 18.32 -0.76 -10.83
N GLY A 76 18.81 -1.96 -11.19
CA GLY A 76 20.24 -2.25 -11.34
C GLY A 76 20.96 -2.69 -10.06
N GLU A 77 20.29 -2.66 -8.90
CA GLU A 77 20.83 -3.16 -7.64
C GLU A 77 20.43 -4.61 -7.37
N GLN A 78 21.33 -5.42 -6.81
CA GLN A 78 21.00 -6.76 -6.37
C GLN A 78 20.15 -6.73 -5.10
N VAL A 79 19.09 -7.53 -5.10
CA VAL A 79 18.19 -7.73 -3.96
C VAL A 79 17.99 -9.21 -3.74
N GLU A 80 17.69 -9.59 -2.50
CA GLU A 80 17.43 -10.97 -2.12
C GLU A 80 16.01 -11.11 -1.59
N MET A 81 15.28 -12.09 -2.10
CA MET A 81 13.99 -12.49 -1.58
C MET A 81 14.14 -13.69 -0.66
N ARG A 82 13.62 -13.58 0.56
CA ARG A 82 13.49 -14.68 1.53
C ARG A 82 12.12 -14.63 2.18
N GLY A 83 11.38 -15.74 2.13
CA GLY A 83 10.02 -15.83 2.64
C GLY A 83 9.07 -14.81 2.01
N GLY A 84 9.27 -14.51 0.71
CA GLY A 84 8.48 -13.48 0.02
C GLY A 84 8.78 -12.03 0.42
N ILE A 85 9.83 -11.76 1.22
CA ILE A 85 10.24 -10.39 1.58
C ILE A 85 11.51 -10.07 0.81
N VAL A 86 11.49 -8.99 0.04
CA VAL A 86 12.62 -8.52 -0.77
C VAL A 86 13.42 -7.49 0.00
N ARG A 87 14.74 -7.71 0.13
CA ARG A 87 15.65 -6.79 0.81
C ARG A 87 16.87 -6.45 -0.01
N THR A 88 17.36 -5.22 0.15
CA THR A 88 18.68 -4.79 -0.33
C THR A 88 19.79 -5.44 0.51
N ALA A 89 21.04 -5.35 0.04
CA ALA A 89 22.21 -5.77 0.82
C ALA A 89 22.36 -5.02 2.16
N SER A 90 21.82 -3.80 2.27
CA SER A 90 21.79 -3.02 3.52
C SER A 90 20.63 -3.40 4.45
N GLY A 91 19.76 -4.34 4.05
CA GLY A 91 18.62 -4.83 4.82
C GLY A 91 17.33 -4.03 4.67
N GLY A 92 17.35 -2.94 3.88
CA GLY A 92 16.16 -2.16 3.55
C GLY A 92 15.17 -2.95 2.69
N LEU A 93 13.88 -2.67 2.81
CA LEU A 93 12.86 -3.25 1.93
C LEU A 93 13.01 -2.66 0.51
N ALA A 94 12.82 -3.50 -0.52
CA ALA A 94 13.04 -3.13 -1.91
C ALA A 94 11.90 -3.65 -2.81
N GLY A 95 10.83 -2.84 -2.89
CA GLY A 95 9.55 -3.27 -3.46
C GLY A 95 8.92 -4.40 -2.64
N SER A 96 7.83 -4.96 -3.16
CA SER A 96 7.09 -6.05 -2.53
C SER A 96 6.93 -7.25 -3.48
N THR A 97 6.39 -8.34 -2.97
CA THR A 97 5.83 -9.45 -3.75
C THR A 97 4.33 -9.61 -3.55
N LEU A 98 3.68 -8.58 -2.98
CA LEU A 98 2.25 -8.56 -2.67
C LEU A 98 1.40 -8.64 -3.95
N SER A 99 0.32 -9.43 -3.91
CA SER A 99 -0.74 -9.39 -4.91
C SER A 99 -1.90 -8.51 -4.43
N VAL A 100 -2.70 -7.97 -5.35
CA VAL A 100 -3.84 -7.09 -4.99
C VAL A 100 -4.88 -7.84 -4.13
N ASP A 101 -5.16 -9.11 -4.42
CA ASP A 101 -6.10 -9.92 -3.62
C ASP A 101 -5.57 -10.17 -2.20
N ALA A 102 -4.26 -10.37 -2.04
CA ALA A 102 -3.63 -10.48 -0.73
C ALA A 102 -3.66 -9.15 0.04
N ALA A 103 -3.46 -8.01 -0.64
CA ALA A 103 -3.59 -6.69 -0.02
C ALA A 103 -5.00 -6.48 0.55
N VAL A 104 -6.05 -6.84 -0.20
CA VAL A 104 -7.45 -6.78 0.25
C VAL A 104 -7.67 -7.70 1.46
N ARG A 105 -7.20 -8.96 1.39
CA ARG A 105 -7.32 -9.93 2.49
C ARG A 105 -6.65 -9.44 3.76
N ASN A 106 -5.42 -8.95 3.64
CA ASN A 106 -4.64 -8.43 4.76
C ASN A 106 -5.30 -7.22 5.40
N MET A 107 -5.90 -6.31 4.63
CA MET A 107 -6.66 -5.21 5.20
C MET A 107 -7.81 -5.70 6.08
N VAL A 108 -8.58 -6.67 5.60
CA VAL A 108 -9.69 -7.26 6.38
C VAL A 108 -9.16 -7.96 7.63
N GLU A 109 -8.20 -8.85 7.49
CA GLU A 109 -7.71 -9.71 8.58
C GLU A 109 -6.87 -8.96 9.63
N LEU A 110 -6.00 -8.04 9.19
CA LEU A 110 -5.03 -7.37 10.07
C LEU A 110 -5.56 -6.06 10.67
N THR A 111 -6.51 -5.40 10.01
CA THR A 111 -7.03 -4.08 10.45
C THR A 111 -8.50 -4.10 10.87
N GLY A 112 -9.26 -5.10 10.40
CA GLY A 112 -10.68 -5.24 10.69
C GLY A 112 -11.59 -4.34 9.85
N VAL A 113 -11.09 -3.72 8.77
CA VAL A 113 -11.97 -3.02 7.81
C VAL A 113 -12.90 -4.04 7.13
N SER A 114 -14.09 -3.61 6.75
CA SER A 114 -15.02 -4.51 6.08
C SER A 114 -14.50 -4.94 4.70
N PRO A 115 -14.91 -6.12 4.20
CA PRO A 115 -14.54 -6.57 2.85
C PRO A 115 -14.90 -5.55 1.77
N ALA A 116 -16.07 -4.90 1.87
CA ALA A 116 -16.50 -3.89 0.91
C ALA A 116 -15.56 -2.68 0.90
N GLU A 117 -15.14 -2.19 2.06
CA GLU A 117 -14.19 -1.08 2.17
C GLU A 117 -12.82 -1.46 1.60
N ALA A 118 -12.30 -2.64 1.94
CA ALA A 118 -11.02 -3.11 1.42
C ALA A 118 -11.05 -3.27 -0.12
N ILE A 119 -12.16 -3.79 -0.67
CA ILE A 119 -12.37 -3.88 -2.12
C ILE A 119 -12.39 -2.48 -2.74
N HIS A 120 -13.11 -1.52 -2.15
CA HIS A 120 -13.11 -0.14 -2.66
C HIS A 120 -11.71 0.47 -2.70
N MET A 121 -10.87 0.22 -1.68
CA MET A 121 -9.48 0.68 -1.68
C MET A 121 -8.64 0.10 -2.84
N ALA A 122 -8.99 -1.08 -3.35
CA ALA A 122 -8.31 -1.72 -4.48
C ALA A 122 -8.98 -1.49 -5.85
N SER A 123 -10.19 -0.94 -5.90
CA SER A 123 -10.95 -0.77 -7.15
C SER A 123 -11.50 0.66 -7.33
N LEU A 124 -12.49 1.04 -6.53
CA LEU A 124 -13.20 2.31 -6.66
C LEU A 124 -12.30 3.51 -6.36
N HIS A 125 -11.46 3.41 -5.34
CA HIS A 125 -10.55 4.47 -4.93
C HIS A 125 -9.49 4.78 -5.99
N PRO A 126 -8.73 3.80 -6.53
CA PRO A 126 -7.82 4.08 -7.64
C PRO A 126 -8.55 4.60 -8.89
N ALA A 127 -9.76 4.10 -9.18
CA ALA A 127 -10.56 4.62 -10.29
C ALA A 127 -10.93 6.10 -10.10
N ARG A 128 -11.34 6.51 -8.89
CA ARG A 128 -11.64 7.90 -8.54
C ARG A 128 -10.40 8.80 -8.57
N LEU A 129 -9.28 8.32 -8.04
CA LEU A 129 -7.99 9.02 -8.09
C LEU A 129 -7.61 9.36 -9.53
N LEU A 130 -7.82 8.42 -10.47
CA LEU A 130 -7.51 8.59 -11.88
C LEU A 130 -8.62 9.29 -12.68
N GLY A 131 -9.77 9.58 -12.08
CA GLY A 131 -10.92 10.19 -12.77
C GLY A 131 -11.59 9.27 -13.79
N ILE A 132 -11.53 7.95 -13.59
CA ILE A 132 -12.06 6.92 -14.50
C ILE A 132 -13.15 6.05 -13.85
N ASP A 133 -13.67 6.43 -12.69
CA ASP A 133 -14.75 5.74 -11.97
C ASP A 133 -16.12 5.77 -12.68
N GLY A 134 -16.22 6.59 -13.73
CA GLY A 134 -17.29 6.51 -14.72
C GLY A 134 -17.33 5.14 -15.41
N GLN A 135 -16.17 4.52 -15.68
CA GLN A 135 -16.02 3.30 -16.48
C GLN A 135 -15.51 2.09 -15.67
N LEU A 136 -14.69 2.31 -14.65
CA LEU A 136 -14.02 1.26 -13.88
C LEU A 136 -14.25 1.40 -12.37
N GLY A 137 -13.92 0.36 -11.61
CA GLY A 137 -13.89 0.41 -10.13
C GLY A 137 -15.19 0.01 -9.42
N SER A 138 -16.30 -0.17 -10.14
CA SER A 138 -17.59 -0.62 -9.58
C SER A 138 -18.32 -1.59 -10.50
N LEU A 139 -19.11 -2.50 -9.94
CA LEU A 139 -20.06 -3.32 -10.70
C LEU A 139 -21.41 -2.59 -10.75
N LYS A 140 -21.71 -1.98 -11.90
CA LYS A 140 -22.97 -1.28 -12.19
C LYS A 140 -23.37 -1.55 -13.64
N VAL A 141 -24.60 -1.23 -14.01
CA VAL A 141 -25.04 -1.31 -15.41
C VAL A 141 -24.42 -0.14 -16.17
N GLY A 142 -23.66 -0.46 -17.23
CA GLY A 142 -22.91 0.52 -18.02
C GLY A 142 -21.80 1.19 -17.23
#